data_AF-A0A538E9J5-F1
#
_entry.id   AF-A0A538E9J5-F1
#
_cell.length_a   1.000
_cell.length_b   1.000
_cell.length_c   1.000
_cell.angle_alpha   90.00
_cell.angle_beta   90.00
_cell.angle_gamma   90.00
#
_symmetry.space_group_name_H-M   'P 1'
#
loop_
_entity.id
_entity.type
_entity.pdbx_description
1 polymer ?
#
loop_
_entity_poly.entity_id
_entity_poly.type
_entity_poly.pdbx_seq_one_letter_code
_entity_poly.pdbx_strand_id
1 'polypeptide(L)'
;MPASVNVSDTSAGQEDFQAFAFLGAEKLRRLLDNVELVLAYELLALRQARHLRDAPLPAPLERACDELAELVSPLLEDRPLGPEVERVRDLVRSGRLLA
;
A
#
# COMPACT_ATOMS: atom_id res chain seq x y z
N MET A 1 -5.37 -0.27 -19.04
CA MET A 1 -4.94 -1.06 -20.22
C MET A 1 -3.58 -1.70 -19.95
N PRO A 2 -3.37 -2.99 -20.25
CA PRO A 2 -2.04 -3.62 -20.23
C PRO A 2 -1.07 -2.90 -21.17
N ALA A 3 0.20 -2.77 -20.80
CA ALA A 3 1.19 -2.12 -21.68
C ALA A 3 1.53 -2.99 -22.91
N SER A 4 1.44 -4.32 -22.76
CA SER A 4 1.83 -5.31 -23.77
C SER A 4 0.92 -5.39 -25.00
N VAL A 5 -0.25 -4.74 -24.97
CA VAL A 5 -1.21 -4.71 -26.10
C VAL A 5 -1.27 -3.35 -26.77
N ASN A 6 -0.36 -2.43 -26.39
CA ASN A 6 -0.21 -1.18 -27.11
C ASN A 6 0.36 -1.47 -28.50
N VAL A 7 -0.01 -0.64 -29.48
CA VAL A 7 0.53 -0.70 -30.84
C VAL A 7 1.12 0.66 -31.14
N SER A 8 2.37 0.69 -31.59
CA SER A 8 3.00 1.88 -32.15
C SER A 8 3.84 1.46 -33.35
N ASP A 9 3.74 2.19 -34.45
CA ASP A 9 4.67 2.01 -35.56
C ASP A 9 6.04 2.55 -35.16
N THR A 10 7.05 1.69 -35.20
CA THR A 10 8.45 2.07 -35.05
C THR A 10 9.24 1.52 -36.23
N SER A 11 10.20 2.31 -36.70
CA SER A 11 11.11 1.91 -37.79
C SER A 11 10.38 1.48 -39.09
N ALA A 12 9.29 2.18 -39.45
CA ALA A 12 8.52 1.95 -40.69
C ALA A 12 8.11 0.47 -40.88
N GLY A 13 7.53 -0.14 -39.84
CA GLY A 13 7.09 -1.53 -39.85
C GLY A 13 8.20 -2.59 -39.77
N GLN A 14 9.48 -2.21 -39.57
CA GLN A 14 10.54 -3.19 -39.27
C GLN A 14 10.40 -3.76 -37.86
N GLU A 15 9.90 -2.95 -36.93
CA GLU A 15 9.57 -3.35 -35.57
C GLU A 15 8.04 -3.43 -35.46
N ASP A 16 7.47 -4.55 -35.91
CA ASP A 16 6.02 -4.77 -35.97
C ASP A 16 5.44 -5.40 -34.68
N PHE A 17 6.31 -5.74 -33.72
CA PHE A 17 5.94 -6.21 -32.39
C PHE A 17 6.81 -5.57 -31.30
N GLN A 18 6.17 -5.02 -30.27
CA GLN A 18 6.83 -4.63 -29.02
C GLN A 18 6.06 -5.12 -27.80
N ALA A 19 6.77 -5.67 -26.82
CA ALA A 19 6.16 -6.14 -25.56
C ALA A 19 5.93 -5.00 -24.53
N PHE A 20 6.53 -3.83 -24.74
CA PHE A 20 6.50 -2.68 -23.82
C PHE A 20 6.81 -3.04 -22.35
N ALA A 21 7.73 -4.00 -22.12
CA ALA A 21 8.01 -4.55 -20.79
C ALA A 21 8.44 -3.49 -19.77
N PHE A 22 9.28 -2.54 -20.17
CA PHE A 22 9.72 -1.44 -19.31
C PHE A 22 8.54 -0.55 -18.87
N LEU A 23 7.65 -0.20 -19.80
CA LEU A 23 6.43 0.55 -19.48
C LEU A 23 5.50 -0.27 -18.56
N GLY A 24 5.44 -1.59 -18.75
CA GLY A 24 4.73 -2.51 -17.85
C GLY A 24 5.28 -2.46 -16.42
N ALA A 25 6.61 -2.58 -16.27
CA ALA A 25 7.28 -2.51 -14.98
C ALA A 25 7.06 -1.16 -14.27
N GLU A 26 7.14 -0.05 -15.00
CA GLU A 26 6.91 1.28 -14.45
C GLU A 26 5.47 1.48 -13.96
N LYS A 27 4.49 0.91 -14.69
CA LYS A 27 3.09 0.92 -14.26
C LYS A 27 2.87 0.07 -13.01
N LEU A 28 3.54 -1.09 -12.92
CA LEU A 28 3.50 -1.93 -11.72
C LEU A 28 4.10 -1.20 -10.52
N ARG A 29 5.27 -0.55 -10.67
CA ARG A 29 5.93 0.22 -9.61
C ARG A 29 5.00 1.27 -9.01
N ARG A 30 4.34 2.07 -9.87
CA ARG A 30 3.34 3.06 -9.44
C ARG A 30 2.12 2.44 -8.76
N LEU A 31 1.70 1.26 -9.21
CA LEU A 31 0.57 0.54 -8.60
C LEU A 31 0.93 0.04 -7.21
N LEU A 32 2.15 -0.48 -7.02
CA LEU A 32 2.64 -0.89 -5.71
C LEU A 32 2.71 0.29 -4.75
N ASP A 33 3.20 1.45 -5.19
CA ASP A 33 3.20 2.70 -4.40
C ASP A 33 1.78 3.06 -3.89
N ASN A 34 0.76 2.87 -4.74
CA ASN A 34 -0.63 3.13 -4.38
C ASN A 34 -1.20 2.06 -3.44
N VAL A 35 -0.85 0.78 -3.65
CA VAL A 35 -1.31 -0.32 -2.79
C VAL A 35 -0.76 -0.14 -1.37
N GLU A 36 0.51 0.22 -1.22
CA GLU A 36 1.11 0.54 0.08
C GLU A 36 0.36 1.66 0.79
N LEU A 37 -0.05 2.69 0.04
CA LEU A 37 -0.82 3.81 0.58
C LEU A 37 -2.24 3.38 1.02
N VAL A 38 -2.93 2.57 0.21
CA VAL A 38 -4.26 2.02 0.55
C VAL A 38 -4.17 1.16 1.82
N LEU A 39 -3.18 0.27 1.90
CA LEU A 39 -2.95 -0.56 3.08
C LEU A 39 -2.65 0.29 4.32
N ALA A 40 -1.91 1.40 4.17
CA ALA A 40 -1.67 2.31 5.29
C ALA A 40 -2.97 2.91 5.84
N TYR A 41 -3.90 3.33 4.98
CA TYR A 41 -5.21 3.81 5.41
C TYR A 41 -6.06 2.71 6.07
N GLU A 42 -6.05 1.50 5.54
CA GLU A 42 -6.79 0.38 6.14
C GLU A 42 -6.25 0.01 7.53
N LEU A 43 -4.93 0.01 7.70
CA LEU A 43 -4.29 -0.26 8.99
C LEU A 43 -4.55 0.86 10.01
N LEU A 44 -4.62 2.12 9.58
CA LEU A 44 -5.08 3.22 10.44
C LEU A 44 -6.52 3.01 10.91
N ALA A 45 -7.41 2.60 10.01
CA ALA A 45 -8.79 2.28 10.36
C ALA A 45 -8.85 1.09 11.34
N LEU A 46 -8.05 0.04 11.12
CA LEU A 46 -7.92 -1.11 12.03
C LEU A 46 -7.47 -0.66 13.42
N ARG A 47 -6.43 0.19 13.49
CA ARG A 47 -5.90 0.74 14.75
C ARG A 47 -6.96 1.50 15.54
N GLN A 48 -7.79 2.29 14.86
CA GLN A 48 -8.90 2.99 15.49
C GLN A 48 -10.02 2.02 15.90
N ALA A 49 -10.37 1.05 15.07
CA ALA A 49 -11.36 0.04 15.39
C ALA A 49 -10.97 -0.78 16.64
N ARG A 50 -9.69 -1.14 16.78
CA ARG A 50 -9.16 -1.83 17.97
C ARG A 50 -9.25 -0.97 19.23
N HIS A 51 -9.09 0.34 19.12
CA HIS A 51 -9.28 1.25 20.25
C HIS A 51 -10.75 1.33 20.69
N LEU A 52 -11.66 1.41 19.72
CA LEU A 52 -13.11 1.51 19.97
C LEU A 52 -13.73 0.21 20.46
N ARG A 53 -13.10 -0.93 20.16
CA ARG A 53 -13.59 -2.26 20.53
C ARG A 53 -12.52 -3.04 21.29
N ASP A 54 -12.76 -3.25 22.57
CA ASP A 54 -11.94 -4.13 23.39
C ASP A 54 -12.45 -5.57 23.35
N ALA A 55 -12.04 -6.30 22.31
CA ALA A 55 -12.34 -7.71 22.12
C ALA A 55 -11.09 -8.45 21.63
N PRO A 56 -10.92 -9.73 22.00
CA PRO A 56 -9.77 -10.51 21.59
C PRO A 56 -9.73 -10.67 20.07
N LEU A 57 -8.54 -10.50 19.50
CA LEU A 57 -8.25 -10.78 18.10
C LEU A 57 -7.36 -12.04 17.99
N PRO A 58 -7.33 -12.69 16.81
CA PRO A 58 -6.31 -13.69 16.51
C PRO A 58 -4.90 -13.14 16.74
N ALA A 59 -3.98 -13.98 17.25
CA ALA A 59 -2.63 -13.55 17.63
C ALA A 59 -1.85 -12.76 16.56
N PRO A 60 -1.92 -13.08 15.24
CA PRO A 60 -1.28 -12.25 14.22
C PRO A 60 -1.84 -10.82 14.15
N LEU A 61 -3.15 -10.65 14.39
CA LEU A 61 -3.80 -9.35 14.37
C LEU A 61 -3.54 -8.53 15.63
N GLU A 62 -3.42 -9.18 16.80
CA GLU A 62 -2.99 -8.48 18.03
C GLU A 62 -1.58 -7.91 17.84
N ARG A 63 -0.62 -8.71 17.34
CA ARG A 63 0.75 -8.22 17.05
C ARG A 63 0.76 -7.03 16.09
N ALA A 64 -0.03 -7.09 15.02
CA ALA A 64 -0.16 -5.97 14.09
C ALA A 64 -0.76 -4.72 14.77
N CYS A 65 -1.77 -4.88 15.63
CA CYS A 65 -2.35 -3.77 16.39
C CYS A 65 -1.36 -3.15 17.39
N ASP A 66 -0.52 -3.97 18.03
CA ASP A 66 0.53 -3.51 18.93
C ASP A 66 1.57 -2.67 18.18
N GLU A 67 2.06 -3.14 17.02
CA GLU A 67 2.97 -2.36 16.18
C GLU A 67 2.35 -1.05 15.70
N LEU A 68 1.05 -1.06 15.35
CA LEU A 68 0.34 0.16 14.97
C LEU A 68 0.13 1.11 16.15
N ALA A 69 0.02 0.61 17.38
CA ALA A 69 -0.14 1.43 18.57
C ALA A 69 1.09 2.28 18.89
N GLU A 70 2.28 1.78 18.57
CA GLU A 70 3.54 2.53 18.67
C GLU A 70 3.64 3.66 17.63
N LEU A 71 3.00 3.49 16.47
CA LEU A 71 3.07 4.46 15.38
C LEU A 71 1.96 5.51 15.44
N VAL A 72 0.79 5.14 15.95
CA VAL A 72 -0.44 5.94 15.82
C VAL A 72 -1.23 5.90 17.11
N SER A 73 -1.32 7.05 17.77
CA SER A 73 -2.23 7.26 18.89
C SER A 73 -3.69 7.24 18.40
N PRO A 74 -4.64 6.76 19.23
CA PRO A 74 -6.05 6.77 18.86
C PRO A 74 -6.53 8.17 18.50
N LEU A 75 -7.45 8.24 17.54
CA LEU A 75 -8.11 9.48 17.19
C LEU A 75 -9.26 9.72 18.18
N LEU A 76 -9.14 10.79 18.96
CA LEU A 76 -10.19 11.27 19.86
C LEU A 76 -10.95 12.47 19.28
N GLU A 77 -10.28 13.24 18.42
CA GLU A 77 -10.81 14.40 17.72
C GLU A 77 -10.25 14.42 16.29
N ASP A 78 -10.93 15.15 15.40
CA ASP A 78 -10.51 15.29 14.01
C ASP A 78 -9.18 16.05 13.90
N ARG A 79 -8.25 15.48 13.14
CA ARG A 79 -6.94 16.07 12.88
C ARG A 79 -6.36 15.57 11.55
N PRO A 80 -5.42 16.30 10.95
CA PRO A 80 -4.66 15.78 9.81
C PRO A 80 -3.90 14.50 10.18
N LEU A 81 -3.93 13.50 9.27
CA LEU A 81 -3.30 12.19 9.47
C LEU A 81 -2.14 11.91 8.52
N GLY A 82 -1.74 12.87 7.67
CA GLY A 82 -0.68 12.67 6.68
C GLY A 82 0.61 12.06 7.28
N PRO A 83 1.14 12.58 8.40
CA PRO A 83 2.33 12.01 9.03
C PRO A 83 2.15 10.58 9.55
N GLU A 84 0.97 10.22 10.05
CA GLU A 84 0.63 8.86 10.47
C GLU A 84 0.52 7.91 9.28
N VAL A 85 -0.13 8.35 8.19
CA VAL A 85 -0.26 7.58 6.95
C VAL A 85 1.12 7.20 6.43
N GLU A 86 2.06 8.15 6.35
CA GLU A 86 3.42 7.84 5.86
C GLU A 86 4.17 6.90 6.83
N ARG A 87 4.05 7.07 8.15
CA ARG A 87 4.64 6.14 9.13
C ARG A 87 4.12 4.71 8.97
N VAL A 88 2.81 4.55 8.79
CA VAL A 88 2.19 3.23 8.59
C VAL A 88 2.53 2.67 7.21
N ARG A 89 2.66 3.51 6.19
CA ARG A 89 3.13 3.10 4.87
C ARG A 89 4.57 2.57 4.92
N ASP A 90 5.44 3.19 5.70
CA ASP A 90 6.81 2.69 5.92
C ASP A 90 6.80 1.34 6.64
N LEU A 91 5.88 1.12 7.59
CA LEU A 91 5.67 -0.19 8.20
C LEU A 91 5.27 -1.25 7.16
N VAL A 92 4.32 -0.94 6.27
CA VAL A 92 3.91 -1.85 5.17
C VAL A 92 5.11 -2.17 4.27
N ARG A 93 5.87 -1.15 3.85
CA ARG A 93 7.07 -1.30 3.00
C ARG A 93 8.15 -2.16 3.62
N SER A 94 8.32 -2.06 4.94
CA SER A 94 9.33 -2.82 5.66
C SER A 94 9.06 -4.34 5.70
N GLY A 95 7.82 -4.76 5.42
CA GLY A 95 7.41 -6.17 5.51
C GLY A 95 7.38 -6.73 6.94
N ARG A 96 7.57 -5.91 7.98
CA ARG A 96 7.59 -6.33 9.39
C ARG A 96 6.34 -7.10 9.82
N LEU A 97 5.18 -6.73 9.30
CA LEU A 97 3.90 -7.38 9.59
C LEU A 97 3.79 -8.83 9.05
N LEU A 98 4.77 -9.30 8.26
CA LEU A 98 4.82 -10.67 7.73
C LEU A 98 5.61 -11.63 8.65
N ALA A 99 6.25 -11.13 9.72
CA ALA A 99 7.11 -11.91 10.61
C ALA A 99 6.37 -12.63 11.77
#